data_AF-A0AAJ4N0K9-F1
#
_entry.id   AF-A0AAJ4N0K9-F1
#
_cell.length_a   1.000
_cell.length_b   1.000
_cell.length_c   1.000
_cell.angle_alpha   90.00
_cell.angle_beta   90.00
_cell.angle_gamma   90.00
#
_symmetry.space_group_name_H-M   'P 1'
#
loop_
_entity.id
_entity.type
_entity.pdbx_description
1 polymer ?
#
loop_
_entity_poly.entity_id
_entity_poly.type
_entity_poly.pdbx_seq_one_letter_code
_entity_poly.pdbx_strand_id
1 'polypeptide(L)'
;MNRFFTFCLIYDQIKKENISGDIAELGVYKGNTSYILANFARALGRTAYLFDTFEGFDPKDIQGIDSSIPLQFSDTSLETVREFVGEDNVVYVKGYFPESATQIPDNLTFSVVHLDCDLYNPMMSALNYFYPRMVEGGFIIVHDYSSLHWDGAENAADEFFSDKPECLIPLADSGGSAIVRKARASSDKFNNWRIKRLHDLSVGAWVPPRLLKTYLKDGWADVEDWGVWGLGERHTMSLIIPFVPETAIRLIFDVDALLLGRQIEQTVAVLVDGTNVAEWKFTSKNKRGDRELIIPLHLLQRDQNDESPPTIFFEFRPEFFTSPHSLKPSSEDTRPLGLAIHKLKIEVE
;
A
#
# COMPACT_ATOMS: atom_id res chain seq x y z
N MET A 1 -13.17 19.14 -0.46
CA MET A 1 -12.13 18.67 0.49
C MET A 1 -11.82 17.18 0.32
N ASN A 2 -12.83 16.32 0.11
CA ASN A 2 -12.64 14.86 0.03
C ASN A 2 -11.81 14.40 -1.20
N ARG A 3 -11.91 15.10 -2.34
CA ARG A 3 -11.06 14.85 -3.53
C ARG A 3 -9.56 14.97 -3.23
N PHE A 4 -9.15 15.99 -2.48
CA PHE A 4 -7.75 16.16 -2.05
C PHE A 4 -7.26 14.98 -1.20
N PHE A 5 -8.06 14.53 -0.24
CA PHE A 5 -7.71 13.35 0.56
C PHE A 5 -7.64 12.08 -0.30
N THR A 6 -8.51 11.96 -1.31
CA THR A 6 -8.43 10.86 -2.28
C THR A 6 -7.11 10.88 -3.03
N PHE A 7 -6.67 12.03 -3.53
CA PHE A 7 -5.35 12.18 -4.14
C PHE A 7 -4.21 11.77 -3.19
N CYS A 8 -4.22 12.22 -1.93
CA CYS A 8 -3.22 11.81 -0.94
C CYS A 8 -3.19 10.29 -0.71
N LEU A 9 -4.36 9.64 -0.65
CA LEU A 9 -4.47 8.19 -0.50
C LEU A 9 -3.99 7.44 -1.74
N ILE A 10 -4.29 7.94 -2.93
CA ILE A 10 -3.78 7.40 -4.20
C ILE A 10 -2.25 7.49 -4.24
N TYR A 11 -1.68 8.65 -3.93
CA TYR A 11 -0.22 8.82 -3.87
C TYR A 11 0.44 7.84 -2.91
N ASP A 12 -0.10 7.73 -1.69
CA ASP A 12 0.41 6.79 -0.69
C ASP A 12 0.28 5.34 -1.17
N GLN A 13 -0.81 4.98 -1.86
CA GLN A 13 -0.98 3.66 -2.45
C GLN A 13 0.01 3.40 -3.59
N ILE A 14 0.16 4.32 -4.54
CA ILE A 14 1.15 4.23 -5.64
C ILE A 14 2.55 4.02 -5.08
N LYS A 15 2.92 4.77 -4.05
CA LYS A 15 4.21 4.67 -3.37
C LYS A 15 4.39 3.32 -2.66
N LYS A 16 3.41 2.90 -1.87
CA LYS A 16 3.44 1.61 -1.13
C LYS A 16 3.56 0.41 -2.05
N GLU A 17 2.93 0.48 -3.21
CA GLU A 17 2.91 -0.60 -4.18
C GLU A 17 4.02 -0.52 -5.23
N ASN A 18 4.78 0.58 -5.25
CA ASN A 18 5.80 0.85 -6.24
C ASN A 18 5.27 0.73 -7.69
N ILE A 19 4.04 1.20 -7.92
CA ILE A 19 3.42 1.22 -9.25
C ILE A 19 4.13 2.26 -10.10
N SER A 20 4.82 1.86 -11.18
CA SER A 20 5.54 2.75 -12.11
C SER A 20 4.62 3.59 -12.99
N GLY A 21 5.16 4.55 -13.73
CA GLY A 21 4.39 5.36 -14.69
C GLY A 21 4.08 6.76 -14.19
N ASP A 22 3.96 7.70 -15.12
CA ASP A 22 3.84 9.12 -14.87
C ASP A 22 2.44 9.52 -14.37
N ILE A 23 2.24 10.82 -14.16
CA ILE A 23 0.98 11.41 -13.73
C ILE A 23 0.44 12.30 -14.86
N ALA A 24 -0.86 12.28 -15.11
CA ALA A 24 -1.48 13.19 -16.06
C ALA A 24 -2.76 13.84 -15.53
N GLU A 25 -3.07 15.00 -16.08
CA GLU A 25 -4.35 15.68 -15.93
C GLU A 25 -4.81 16.23 -17.26
N LEU A 26 -6.07 15.97 -17.63
CA LEU A 26 -6.74 16.63 -18.75
C LEU A 26 -7.83 17.54 -18.21
N GLY A 27 -7.70 18.83 -18.48
CA GLY A 27 -8.51 19.87 -17.84
C GLY A 27 -7.81 20.41 -16.59
N VAL A 28 -7.00 21.44 -16.80
CA VAL A 28 -6.10 22.08 -15.83
C VAL A 28 -6.72 23.35 -15.27
N TYR A 29 -7.39 24.13 -16.13
CA TYR A 29 -7.94 25.44 -15.83
C TYR A 29 -6.94 26.37 -15.14
N LYS A 30 -7.09 26.62 -13.83
CA LYS A 30 -6.20 27.48 -13.02
C LYS A 30 -5.09 26.71 -12.28
N GLY A 31 -4.99 25.40 -12.49
CA GLY A 31 -3.88 24.58 -12.00
C GLY A 31 -3.97 24.14 -10.53
N ASN A 32 -5.12 24.27 -9.87
CA ASN A 32 -5.25 23.90 -8.45
C ASN A 32 -4.98 22.41 -8.21
N THR A 33 -5.61 21.54 -8.98
CA THR A 33 -5.37 20.10 -8.92
C THR A 33 -4.01 19.74 -9.51
N SER A 34 -3.63 20.39 -10.62
CA SER A 34 -2.32 20.23 -11.25
C SER A 34 -1.16 20.50 -10.30
N TYR A 35 -1.28 21.50 -9.42
CA TYR A 35 -0.28 21.79 -8.40
C TYR A 35 -0.05 20.60 -7.46
N ILE A 36 -1.13 19.93 -7.04
CA ILE A 36 -1.06 18.74 -6.19
C ILE A 36 -0.42 17.59 -6.95
N LEU A 37 -0.90 17.32 -8.18
CA LEU A 37 -0.40 16.22 -9.02
C LEU A 37 1.07 16.40 -9.42
N ALA A 38 1.50 17.63 -9.72
CA ALA A 38 2.90 17.97 -9.98
C ALA A 38 3.79 17.71 -8.76
N ASN A 39 3.34 18.09 -7.55
CA ASN A 39 4.08 17.79 -6.33
C ASN A 39 4.19 16.29 -6.05
N PHE A 40 3.15 15.51 -6.37
CA PHE A 40 3.21 14.05 -6.27
C PHE A 40 4.19 13.46 -7.28
N ALA A 41 4.18 13.94 -8.53
CA ALA A 41 5.12 13.50 -9.56
C ALA A 41 6.57 13.74 -9.10
N ARG A 42 6.89 14.97 -8.64
CA ARG A 42 8.21 15.31 -8.08
C ARG A 42 8.61 14.38 -6.93
N ALA A 43 7.71 14.16 -5.97
CA ALA A 43 7.98 13.32 -4.81
C ALA A 43 8.20 11.84 -5.15
N LEU A 44 7.67 11.38 -6.28
CA LEU A 44 7.88 10.03 -6.82
C LEU A 44 9.05 9.96 -7.82
N GLY A 45 9.69 11.07 -8.16
CA GLY A 45 10.72 11.14 -9.20
C GLY A 45 10.17 10.90 -10.61
N ARG A 46 8.98 11.45 -10.90
CA ARG A 46 8.19 11.26 -12.13
C ARG A 46 7.79 12.59 -12.73
N THR A 47 7.23 12.56 -13.93
CA THR A 47 6.74 13.76 -14.62
C THR A 47 5.21 13.86 -14.54
N ALA A 48 4.71 15.09 -14.37
CA ALA A 48 3.29 15.41 -14.52
C ALA A 48 3.02 16.02 -15.91
N TYR A 49 2.07 15.43 -16.64
CA TYR A 49 1.65 15.88 -17.96
C TYR A 49 0.29 16.58 -17.86
N LEU A 50 0.26 17.87 -18.15
CA LEU A 50 -0.90 18.75 -17.93
C LEU A 50 -1.47 19.20 -19.27
N PHE A 51 -2.63 18.66 -19.64
CA PHE A 51 -3.28 18.89 -20.93
C PHE A 51 -4.44 19.88 -20.76
N ASP A 52 -4.42 20.96 -21.53
CA ASP A 52 -5.52 21.93 -21.56
C ASP A 52 -5.43 22.79 -22.83
N THR A 53 -6.54 23.38 -23.25
CA THR A 53 -6.52 24.43 -24.26
C THR A 53 -5.88 25.72 -23.70
N PHE A 54 -6.00 25.93 -22.39
CA PHE A 54 -5.78 27.17 -21.65
C PHE A 54 -6.63 28.33 -22.18
N GLU A 55 -7.70 28.01 -22.90
CA GLU A 55 -8.58 28.93 -23.62
C GLU A 55 -10.06 28.61 -23.34
N GLY A 56 -10.33 27.67 -22.42
CA GLY A 56 -11.67 27.19 -22.07
C GLY A 56 -12.17 26.09 -22.98
N PHE A 57 -13.48 25.83 -22.93
CA PHE A 57 -14.11 24.84 -23.80
C PHE A 57 -13.93 25.18 -25.28
N ASP A 58 -13.65 24.16 -26.10
CA ASP A 58 -13.59 24.32 -27.55
C ASP A 58 -15.02 24.23 -28.13
N PRO A 59 -15.44 25.14 -29.02
CA PRO A 59 -16.75 25.09 -29.67
C PRO A 59 -17.05 23.77 -30.38
N LYS A 60 -16.04 22.99 -30.79
CA LYS A 60 -16.20 21.66 -31.36
C LYS A 60 -16.84 20.66 -30.40
N ASP A 61 -16.67 20.85 -29.09
CA ASP A 61 -17.17 19.93 -28.07
C ASP A 61 -18.61 20.24 -27.63
N ILE A 62 -19.10 21.46 -27.90
CA ILE A 62 -20.45 21.92 -27.55
C ILE A 62 -21.48 21.38 -28.57
N GLN A 63 -21.74 20.08 -28.47
CA GLN A 63 -22.64 19.36 -29.37
C GLN A 63 -23.28 18.16 -28.68
N GLY A 64 -24.35 17.63 -29.27
CA GLY A 64 -25.05 16.47 -28.72
C GLY A 64 -25.62 16.76 -27.32
N ILE A 65 -25.28 15.91 -26.36
CA ILE A 65 -25.71 16.04 -24.95
C ILE A 65 -25.25 17.37 -24.32
N ASP A 66 -24.13 17.92 -24.78
CA ASP A 66 -23.54 19.16 -24.27
C ASP A 66 -23.97 20.41 -25.04
N SER A 67 -24.89 20.29 -26.00
CA SER A 67 -25.26 21.38 -26.93
C SER A 67 -25.82 22.64 -26.26
N SER A 68 -26.33 22.54 -25.03
CA SER A 68 -26.83 23.67 -24.25
C SER A 68 -25.80 24.28 -23.30
N ILE A 69 -24.59 23.70 -23.19
CA ILE A 69 -23.54 24.19 -22.30
C ILE A 69 -22.93 25.47 -22.88
N PRO A 70 -22.84 26.57 -22.11
CA PRO A 70 -22.16 27.77 -22.57
C PRO A 70 -20.63 27.57 -22.60
N LEU A 71 -19.95 28.26 -23.51
CA LEU A 71 -18.48 28.35 -23.45
C LEU A 71 -18.06 29.02 -22.14
N GLN A 72 -17.14 28.38 -21.42
CA GLN A 72 -16.65 28.83 -20.12
C GLN A 72 -15.21 28.34 -19.88
N PHE A 73 -14.67 28.69 -18.70
CA PHE A 73 -13.29 28.37 -18.26
C PHE A 73 -12.16 29.02 -19.07
N SER A 74 -12.47 30.03 -19.88
CA SER A 74 -11.47 30.80 -20.64
C SER A 74 -10.73 31.86 -19.80
N ASP A 75 -11.07 32.03 -18.51
CA ASP A 75 -10.43 32.97 -17.60
C ASP A 75 -9.15 32.37 -16.97
N THR A 76 -8.25 31.87 -17.82
CA THR A 76 -6.93 31.34 -17.48
C THR A 76 -5.93 31.56 -18.63
N SER A 77 -4.65 31.26 -18.41
CA SER A 77 -3.63 31.21 -19.46
C SER A 77 -2.55 30.20 -19.09
N LEU A 78 -1.84 29.68 -20.09
CA LEU A 78 -0.71 28.79 -19.85
C LEU A 78 0.34 29.45 -18.94
N GLU A 79 0.63 30.73 -19.17
CA GLU A 79 1.61 31.50 -18.40
C GLU A 79 1.23 31.59 -16.92
N THR A 80 -0.03 31.94 -16.62
CA THR A 80 -0.52 32.01 -15.22
C THR A 80 -0.46 30.66 -14.53
N VAL A 81 -0.82 29.57 -15.23
CA VAL A 81 -0.75 28.23 -14.66
C VAL A 81 0.69 27.79 -14.44
N ARG A 82 1.61 28.11 -15.37
CA ARG A 82 3.04 27.83 -15.24
C ARG A 82 3.65 28.53 -14.04
N GLU A 83 3.31 29.81 -13.83
CA GLU A 83 3.74 30.56 -12.66
C GLU A 83 3.24 29.95 -11.34
N PHE A 84 2.02 29.41 -11.33
CA PHE A 84 1.43 28.81 -10.13
C PHE A 84 1.94 27.39 -9.85
N VAL A 85 1.99 26.52 -10.86
CA VAL A 85 2.32 25.08 -10.73
C VAL A 85 3.83 24.82 -10.74
N GLY A 86 4.59 25.63 -11.49
CA GLY A 86 6.03 25.53 -11.64
C GLY A 86 6.49 24.50 -12.67
N GLU A 87 7.74 24.67 -13.13
CA GLU A 87 8.31 23.93 -14.27
C GLU A 87 8.95 22.58 -13.92
N ASP A 88 9.32 22.38 -12.66
CA ASP A 88 10.11 21.19 -12.28
C ASP A 88 9.28 19.91 -12.42
N ASN A 89 9.76 18.96 -13.23
CA ASN A 89 9.08 17.70 -13.54
C ASN A 89 7.62 17.87 -14.03
N VAL A 90 7.35 18.94 -14.76
CA VAL A 90 6.03 19.20 -15.37
C VAL A 90 6.19 19.42 -16.88
N VAL A 91 5.27 18.85 -17.66
CA VAL A 91 5.13 19.08 -19.09
C VAL A 91 3.73 19.63 -19.34
N TYR A 92 3.65 20.84 -19.89
CA TYR A 92 2.41 21.47 -20.27
C TYR A 92 2.11 21.18 -21.74
N VAL A 93 0.94 20.62 -22.01
CA VAL A 93 0.48 20.23 -23.34
C VAL A 93 -0.69 21.14 -23.71
N LYS A 94 -0.36 22.27 -24.34
CA LYS A 94 -1.36 23.25 -24.78
C LYS A 94 -2.02 22.79 -26.08
N GLY A 95 -3.34 22.78 -26.13
CA GLY A 95 -4.13 22.63 -27.34
C GLY A 95 -5.32 21.68 -27.19
N TYR A 96 -6.15 21.64 -28.22
CA TYR A 96 -7.34 20.79 -28.28
C TYR A 96 -6.98 19.30 -28.17
N PHE A 97 -7.60 18.59 -27.24
CA PHE A 97 -7.39 17.16 -27.03
C PHE A 97 -8.38 16.36 -27.91
N PRO A 98 -7.97 15.25 -28.56
CA PRO A 98 -6.72 14.51 -28.42
C PRO A 98 -5.58 14.98 -29.33
N GLU A 99 -5.80 15.94 -30.22
CA GLU A 99 -4.80 16.41 -31.20
C GLU A 99 -3.51 16.88 -30.51
N SER A 100 -3.62 17.55 -29.38
CA SER A 100 -2.50 18.06 -28.59
C SER A 100 -1.61 16.96 -28.00
N ALA A 101 -2.10 15.72 -27.87
CA ALA A 101 -1.35 14.60 -27.30
C ALA A 101 -0.13 14.19 -28.14
N THR A 102 -0.07 14.57 -29.42
CA THR A 102 1.11 14.30 -30.27
C THR A 102 2.36 15.07 -29.83
N GLN A 103 2.24 16.00 -28.88
CA GLN A 103 3.36 16.75 -28.31
C GLN A 103 4.21 15.92 -27.33
N ILE A 104 3.76 14.73 -26.93
CA ILE A 104 4.46 13.86 -25.98
C ILE A 104 4.74 12.48 -26.59
N PRO A 105 5.73 11.72 -26.08
CA PRO A 105 6.05 10.40 -26.60
C PRO A 105 4.90 9.39 -26.48
N ASP A 106 4.67 8.60 -27.54
CA ASP A 106 3.57 7.62 -27.61
C ASP A 106 3.68 6.46 -26.60
N ASN A 107 4.91 6.16 -26.15
CA ASN A 107 5.21 5.04 -25.26
C ASN A 107 5.08 5.38 -23.77
N LEU A 108 4.61 6.59 -23.44
CA LEU A 108 4.37 6.97 -22.05
C LEU A 108 3.25 6.12 -21.44
N THR A 109 3.45 5.77 -20.17
CA THR A 109 2.50 5.04 -19.35
C THR A 109 2.21 5.80 -18.08
N PHE A 110 0.97 5.72 -17.59
CA PHE A 110 0.50 6.52 -16.47
C PHE A 110 0.08 5.65 -15.29
N SER A 111 0.42 6.11 -14.09
CA SER A 111 0.00 5.51 -12.82
C SER A 111 -1.19 6.24 -12.20
N VAL A 112 -1.33 7.54 -12.50
CA VAL A 112 -2.42 8.39 -12.03
C VAL A 112 -2.84 9.29 -13.19
N VAL A 113 -4.13 9.28 -13.54
CA VAL A 113 -4.72 10.19 -14.52
C VAL A 113 -5.95 10.84 -13.89
N HIS A 114 -6.02 12.17 -13.91
CA HIS A 114 -7.21 12.93 -13.53
C HIS A 114 -7.86 13.50 -14.79
N LEU A 115 -9.14 13.18 -15.00
CA LEU A 115 -9.93 13.65 -16.13
C LEU A 115 -10.95 14.66 -15.61
N ASP A 116 -10.79 15.93 -15.95
CA ASP A 116 -11.59 17.07 -15.47
C ASP A 116 -11.94 17.98 -16.66
N CYS A 117 -12.53 17.37 -17.70
CA CYS A 117 -12.82 18.02 -18.98
C CYS A 117 -14.32 18.16 -19.28
N ASP A 118 -15.18 17.81 -18.30
CA ASP A 118 -16.61 18.07 -18.14
C ASP A 118 -17.57 17.54 -19.24
N LEU A 119 -17.18 17.62 -20.50
CA LEU A 119 -18.01 17.35 -21.67
C LEU A 119 -17.78 15.93 -22.20
N TYR A 120 -18.78 15.41 -22.91
CA TYR A 120 -18.79 14.04 -23.43
C TYR A 120 -17.62 13.75 -24.37
N ASN A 121 -17.42 14.59 -25.40
CA ASN A 121 -16.40 14.36 -26.44
C ASN A 121 -14.96 14.36 -25.89
N PRO A 122 -14.52 15.36 -25.11
CA PRO A 122 -13.19 15.35 -24.54
C PRO A 122 -13.04 14.22 -23.51
N MET A 123 -14.06 13.90 -22.72
CA MET A 123 -14.01 12.77 -21.77
C MET A 123 -13.82 11.43 -22.49
N MET A 124 -14.63 11.15 -23.53
CA MET A 124 -14.52 9.94 -24.33
C MET A 124 -13.16 9.86 -25.05
N SER A 125 -12.67 10.98 -25.58
CA SER A 125 -11.33 11.04 -26.20
C SER A 125 -10.23 10.74 -25.17
N ALA A 126 -10.36 11.27 -23.96
CA ALA A 126 -9.43 11.06 -22.87
C ALA A 126 -9.39 9.59 -22.44
N LEU A 127 -10.55 8.98 -22.23
CA LEU A 127 -10.64 7.57 -21.85
C LEU A 127 -10.03 6.67 -22.93
N ASN A 128 -10.33 6.91 -24.21
CA ASN A 128 -9.71 6.20 -25.33
C ASN A 128 -8.18 6.34 -25.38
N TYR A 129 -7.65 7.51 -25.00
CA TYR A 129 -6.21 7.77 -25.01
C TYR A 129 -5.49 7.20 -23.79
N PHE A 130 -5.98 7.50 -22.59
CA PHE A 130 -5.29 7.22 -21.33
C PHE A 130 -5.51 5.79 -20.83
N TYR A 131 -6.71 5.22 -20.96
CA TYR A 131 -7.00 3.88 -20.46
C TYR A 131 -6.03 2.79 -20.98
N PRO A 132 -5.70 2.70 -22.29
CA PRO A 132 -4.72 1.72 -22.76
C PRO A 132 -3.28 2.01 -22.32
N ARG A 133 -2.99 3.23 -21.82
CA ARG A 133 -1.69 3.66 -21.32
C ARG A 133 -1.58 3.60 -19.80
N MET A 134 -2.64 3.20 -19.11
CA MET A 134 -2.59 2.99 -17.67
C MET A 134 -1.81 1.72 -17.35
N VAL A 135 -0.88 1.82 -16.41
CA VAL A 135 -0.27 0.63 -15.82
C VAL A 135 -1.27 -0.10 -14.92
N GLU A 136 -1.05 -1.40 -14.72
CA GLU A 136 -1.85 -2.19 -13.80
C GLU A 136 -1.80 -1.63 -12.36
N GLY A 137 -2.95 -1.60 -11.70
CA GLY A 137 -3.08 -1.05 -10.34
C GLY A 137 -3.07 0.48 -10.27
N GLY A 138 -2.82 1.18 -11.39
CA GLY A 138 -2.93 2.63 -11.51
C GLY A 138 -4.36 3.13 -11.38
N PHE A 139 -4.52 4.44 -11.23
CA PHE A 139 -5.80 5.09 -10.93
C PHE A 139 -6.19 6.10 -12.01
N ILE A 140 -7.43 6.01 -12.47
CA ILE A 140 -8.09 7.07 -13.23
C ILE A 140 -9.13 7.69 -12.31
N ILE A 141 -9.08 9.02 -12.15
CA ILE A 141 -10.12 9.79 -11.48
C ILE A 141 -10.90 10.50 -12.58
N VAL A 142 -12.21 10.29 -12.62
CA VAL A 142 -13.14 10.95 -13.54
C VAL A 142 -13.89 11.99 -12.72
N HIS A 143 -13.58 13.26 -12.92
CA HIS A 143 -14.34 14.34 -12.29
C HIS A 143 -15.73 14.47 -12.93
N ASP A 144 -16.65 15.06 -12.17
CA ASP A 144 -18.01 15.39 -12.61
C ASP A 144 -18.94 14.23 -13.02
N TYR A 145 -18.51 12.98 -12.83
CA TYR A 145 -19.25 11.75 -13.13
C TYR A 145 -20.64 11.67 -12.51
N SER A 146 -20.83 12.11 -11.26
CA SER A 146 -22.11 12.13 -10.56
C SER A 146 -22.43 13.53 -10.03
N SER A 147 -22.01 14.55 -10.77
CA SER A 147 -22.17 15.97 -10.41
C SER A 147 -23.63 16.45 -10.50
N LEU A 148 -24.47 15.74 -11.26
CA LEU A 148 -25.82 16.18 -11.69
C LEU A 148 -25.81 17.47 -12.53
N HIS A 149 -24.64 17.91 -12.98
CA HIS A 149 -24.47 19.12 -13.80
C HIS A 149 -23.87 18.81 -15.17
N TRP A 150 -23.05 17.76 -15.24
CA TRP A 150 -22.23 17.41 -16.40
C TRP A 150 -22.61 16.03 -16.93
N ASP A 151 -23.80 15.93 -17.52
CA ASP A 151 -24.32 14.67 -18.04
C ASP A 151 -23.38 14.07 -19.11
N GLY A 152 -22.64 14.91 -19.85
CA GLY A 152 -21.67 14.46 -20.84
C GLY A 152 -20.53 13.61 -20.25
N ALA A 153 -19.93 14.05 -19.15
CA ALA A 153 -18.90 13.29 -18.44
C ALA A 153 -19.42 11.94 -17.92
N GLU A 154 -20.61 11.92 -17.30
CA GLU A 154 -21.26 10.70 -16.80
C GLU A 154 -21.49 9.70 -17.92
N ASN A 155 -22.14 10.13 -19.01
CA ASN A 155 -22.49 9.26 -20.14
C ASN A 155 -21.25 8.70 -20.85
N ALA A 156 -20.21 9.52 -21.04
CA ALA A 156 -18.97 9.06 -21.66
C ALA A 156 -18.27 7.99 -20.82
N ALA A 157 -18.22 8.17 -19.50
CA ALA A 157 -17.63 7.21 -18.58
C ALA A 157 -18.42 5.90 -18.53
N ASP A 158 -19.75 5.99 -18.36
CA ASP A 158 -20.62 4.81 -18.32
C ASP A 158 -20.54 4.01 -19.63
N GLU A 159 -20.60 4.68 -20.78
CA GLU A 159 -20.46 4.05 -22.08
C GLU A 159 -19.11 3.35 -22.22
N PHE A 160 -18.01 4.04 -21.89
CA PHE A 160 -16.66 3.52 -22.06
C PHE A 160 -16.36 2.32 -21.16
N PHE A 161 -16.87 2.32 -19.92
CA PHE A 161 -16.64 1.25 -18.94
C PHE A 161 -17.67 0.10 -19.00
N SER A 162 -18.72 0.23 -19.82
CA SER A 162 -19.81 -0.77 -19.92
C SER A 162 -19.37 -2.19 -20.31
N ASP A 163 -18.26 -2.32 -21.03
CA ASP A 163 -17.66 -3.56 -21.52
C ASP A 163 -16.27 -3.84 -20.89
N LYS A 164 -15.88 -3.09 -19.86
CA LYS A 164 -14.59 -3.22 -19.18
C LYS A 164 -14.74 -4.01 -17.87
N PRO A 165 -13.68 -4.70 -17.40
CA PRO A 165 -13.72 -5.42 -16.13
C PRO A 165 -13.70 -4.50 -14.92
N GLU A 166 -13.26 -3.24 -15.08
CA GLU A 166 -13.24 -2.26 -14.00
C GLU A 166 -14.56 -1.50 -13.89
N CYS A 167 -14.99 -1.26 -12.65
CA CYS A 167 -16.16 -0.44 -12.35
C CYS A 167 -15.76 0.98 -11.93
N LEU A 168 -16.63 1.95 -12.23
CA LEU A 168 -16.60 3.29 -11.67
C LEU A 168 -17.06 3.25 -10.22
N ILE A 169 -16.23 3.78 -9.30
CA ILE A 169 -16.54 3.87 -7.88
C ILE A 169 -16.78 5.35 -7.55
N PRO A 170 -18.02 5.77 -7.26
CA PRO A 170 -18.31 7.15 -6.88
C PRO A 170 -17.54 7.57 -5.62
N LEU A 171 -16.99 8.78 -5.66
CA LEU A 171 -16.32 9.42 -4.54
C LEU A 171 -17.27 10.40 -3.87
N ALA A 172 -17.27 10.40 -2.54
CA ALA A 172 -18.08 11.33 -1.75
C ALA A 172 -17.43 12.73 -1.70
N ASP A 173 -17.11 13.33 -2.85
CA ASP A 173 -16.66 14.72 -2.95
C ASP A 173 -17.75 15.64 -3.50
N SER A 174 -17.48 16.95 -3.48
CA SER A 174 -18.45 17.96 -3.89
C SER A 174 -18.58 18.11 -5.41
N GLY A 175 -17.67 17.53 -6.19
CA GLY A 175 -17.71 17.54 -7.65
C GLY A 175 -18.39 16.28 -8.23
N GLY A 176 -18.72 15.29 -7.40
CA GLY A 176 -19.29 14.04 -7.89
C GLY A 176 -18.28 13.23 -8.71
N SER A 177 -17.02 13.18 -8.29
CA SER A 177 -16.03 12.37 -9.00
C SER A 177 -16.31 10.87 -8.88
N ALA A 178 -15.79 10.07 -9.81
CA ALA A 178 -15.60 8.64 -9.67
C ALA A 178 -14.12 8.27 -9.79
N ILE A 179 -13.77 7.11 -9.26
CA ILE A 179 -12.44 6.52 -9.40
C ILE A 179 -12.53 5.14 -10.02
N VAL A 180 -11.57 4.86 -10.90
CA VAL A 180 -11.32 3.54 -11.47
C VAL A 180 -9.90 3.15 -11.12
N ARG A 181 -9.72 1.91 -10.68
CA ARG A 181 -8.40 1.32 -10.50
C ARG A 181 -8.17 0.26 -11.55
N LYS A 182 -7.15 0.45 -12.40
CA LYS A 182 -6.84 -0.45 -13.50
C LYS A 182 -6.63 -1.87 -12.99
N ALA A 183 -7.37 -2.83 -13.54
CA ALA A 183 -7.29 -4.23 -13.14
C ALA A 183 -5.86 -4.76 -13.36
N ARG A 184 -5.43 -5.66 -12.47
CA ARG A 184 -4.19 -6.43 -12.65
C ARG A 184 -4.53 -7.67 -13.48
N ALA A 185 -3.75 -7.99 -14.51
CA ALA A 185 -4.05 -9.12 -15.41
C ALA A 185 -4.12 -10.46 -14.67
N SER A 186 -3.37 -10.59 -13.58
CA SER A 186 -3.64 -11.48 -12.45
C SER A 186 -2.67 -11.08 -11.35
N SER A 187 -3.12 -10.92 -10.10
CA SER A 187 -2.17 -10.76 -9.01
C SER A 187 -1.54 -12.13 -8.75
N ASP A 188 -0.28 -12.30 -9.15
CA ASP A 188 0.54 -13.34 -8.55
C ASP A 188 0.50 -13.10 -7.02
N LYS A 189 -0.10 -14.05 -6.30
CA LYS A 189 -0.28 -13.98 -4.85
C LYS A 189 1.06 -13.95 -4.11
N PHE A 190 2.15 -14.38 -4.74
CA PHE A 190 3.52 -14.23 -4.26
C PHE A 190 4.17 -12.92 -4.72
N ASN A 191 3.88 -12.43 -5.93
CA ASN A 191 4.48 -11.20 -6.46
C ASN A 191 3.52 -10.00 -6.37
N ASN A 192 3.24 -9.57 -5.15
CA ASN A 192 2.51 -8.33 -4.89
C ASN A 192 3.17 -7.48 -3.81
N TRP A 193 2.76 -6.21 -3.74
CA TRP A 193 3.31 -5.22 -2.82
C TRP A 193 3.28 -5.64 -1.35
N ARG A 194 2.26 -6.38 -0.91
CA ARG A 194 2.13 -6.81 0.49
C ARG A 194 3.23 -7.81 0.80
N ILE A 195 3.49 -8.75 -0.11
CA ILE A 195 4.56 -9.74 0.03
C ILE A 195 5.92 -9.05 -0.05
N LYS A 196 6.15 -8.17 -1.03
CA LYS A 196 7.38 -7.38 -1.12
C LYS A 196 7.65 -6.57 0.15
N ARG A 197 6.63 -5.90 0.70
CA ARG A 197 6.77 -5.16 1.96
C ARG A 197 7.10 -6.06 3.15
N LEU A 198 6.48 -7.24 3.25
CA LEU A 198 6.82 -8.21 4.30
C LEU A 198 8.26 -8.69 4.14
N HIS A 199 8.69 -8.96 2.90
CA HIS A 199 10.07 -9.31 2.58
C HIS A 199 11.05 -8.24 3.06
N ASP A 200 10.88 -6.99 2.62
CA ASP A 200 11.77 -5.86 2.98
C ASP A 200 11.84 -5.59 4.49
N LEU A 201 10.78 -5.95 5.24
CA LEU A 201 10.69 -5.75 6.69
C LEU A 201 11.20 -6.93 7.53
N SER A 202 11.32 -8.13 6.96
CA SER A 202 11.60 -9.34 7.74
C SER A 202 12.77 -10.16 7.22
N VAL A 203 13.18 -10.01 5.96
CA VAL A 203 14.27 -10.77 5.35
C VAL A 203 15.56 -9.96 5.39
N GLY A 204 16.61 -10.49 6.02
CA GLY A 204 17.89 -9.81 6.20
C GLY A 204 17.88 -8.60 7.15
N ALA A 205 16.70 -8.22 7.67
CA ALA A 205 16.50 -7.08 8.55
C ALA A 205 15.67 -7.47 9.78
N TRP A 206 15.99 -6.88 10.93
CA TRP A 206 15.19 -7.05 12.15
C TRP A 206 13.85 -6.34 12.03
N VAL A 207 12.76 -7.10 12.19
CA VAL A 207 11.41 -6.57 12.30
C VAL A 207 11.36 -5.56 13.46
N PRO A 208 10.92 -4.31 13.21
CA PRO A 208 10.75 -3.31 14.28
C PRO A 208 9.76 -3.79 15.35
N PRO A 209 9.99 -3.53 16.66
CA PRO A 209 9.11 -4.01 17.74
C PRO A 209 7.62 -3.69 17.55
N ARG A 210 7.30 -2.49 17.04
CA ARG A 210 5.91 -2.07 16.76
C ARG A 210 5.22 -2.93 15.70
N LEU A 211 5.99 -3.55 14.80
CA LEU A 211 5.47 -4.42 13.74
C LEU A 211 5.43 -5.90 14.15
N LEU A 212 5.94 -6.27 15.34
CA LEU A 212 5.79 -7.64 15.84
C LEU A 212 4.32 -8.04 15.97
N LYS A 213 3.43 -7.11 16.34
CA LYS A 213 1.97 -7.35 16.39
C LYS A 213 1.37 -7.84 15.07
N THR A 214 2.04 -7.63 13.92
CA THR A 214 1.61 -8.21 12.65
C THR A 214 1.68 -9.74 12.65
N TYR A 215 2.63 -10.30 13.40
CA TYR A 215 2.91 -11.74 13.47
C TYR A 215 2.35 -12.40 14.73
N LEU A 216 2.41 -11.71 15.87
CA LEU A 216 1.93 -12.23 17.15
C LEU A 216 0.41 -12.42 17.15
N LYS A 217 -0.06 -13.52 17.75
CA LYS A 217 -1.46 -13.91 17.86
C LYS A 217 -1.87 -13.95 19.34
N ASP A 218 -2.41 -15.07 19.81
CA ASP A 218 -2.90 -15.21 21.17
C ASP A 218 -1.75 -15.33 22.19
N GLY A 219 -2.00 -14.86 23.42
CA GLY A 219 -1.08 -15.02 24.55
C GLY A 219 0.03 -13.97 24.63
N TRP A 220 -0.12 -12.79 24.02
CA TRP A 220 0.87 -11.71 24.11
C TRP A 220 0.27 -10.45 24.75
N ALA A 221 1.08 -9.74 25.51
CA ALA A 221 0.79 -8.41 26.01
C ALA A 221 0.93 -7.34 24.90
N ASP A 222 0.71 -6.08 25.27
CA ASP A 222 0.99 -4.95 24.40
C ASP A 222 2.50 -4.78 24.13
N VAL A 223 2.81 -4.00 23.09
CA VAL A 223 4.21 -3.69 22.75
C VAL A 223 4.74 -2.68 23.75
N GLU A 224 5.80 -3.06 24.44
CA GLU A 224 6.49 -2.23 25.43
C GLU A 224 7.96 -2.04 25.05
N ASP A 225 8.62 -1.03 25.63
CA ASP A 225 10.02 -0.70 25.31
C ASP A 225 11.00 -1.84 25.63
N TRP A 226 10.58 -2.77 26.48
CA TRP A 226 11.34 -3.90 26.98
C TRP A 226 10.78 -5.25 26.47
N GLY A 227 10.13 -5.23 25.30
CA GLY A 227 9.70 -6.42 24.58
C GLY A 227 8.19 -6.66 24.62
N VAL A 228 7.70 -7.57 23.79
CA VAL A 228 6.33 -8.06 23.85
C VAL A 228 6.32 -9.32 24.69
N TRP A 229 5.79 -9.22 25.91
CA TRP A 229 5.78 -10.34 26.84
C TRP A 229 4.60 -11.26 26.61
N GLY A 230 4.87 -12.55 26.64
CA GLY A 230 3.86 -13.58 26.65
C GLY A 230 3.14 -13.63 27.99
N LEU A 231 1.84 -13.91 27.93
CA LEU A 231 0.93 -14.03 29.07
C LEU A 231 0.49 -15.48 29.27
N GLY A 232 0.96 -16.09 30.35
CA GLY A 232 0.57 -17.45 30.75
C GLY A 232 1.44 -18.54 30.12
N GLU A 233 0.80 -19.67 29.80
CA GLU A 233 1.48 -20.93 29.44
C GLU A 233 1.70 -21.11 27.93
N ARG A 234 1.02 -20.34 27.08
CA ARG A 234 1.00 -20.54 25.64
C ARG A 234 0.89 -19.22 24.91
N HIS A 235 1.87 -18.95 24.05
CA HIS A 235 1.89 -17.76 23.20
C HIS A 235 2.05 -18.18 21.74
N THR A 236 1.33 -17.54 20.83
CA THR A 236 1.24 -18.01 19.44
C THR A 236 1.64 -16.93 18.45
N MET A 237 2.24 -17.33 17.34
CA MET A 237 2.69 -16.41 16.28
C MET A 237 2.43 -17.04 14.92
N SER A 238 2.07 -16.23 13.93
CA SER A 238 1.89 -16.64 12.55
C SER A 238 2.81 -15.81 11.67
N LEU A 239 3.75 -16.48 11.01
CA LEU A 239 4.76 -15.85 10.16
C LEU A 239 4.51 -16.22 8.70
N ILE A 240 4.19 -15.23 7.88
CA ILE A 240 4.15 -15.38 6.42
C ILE A 240 5.59 -15.36 5.92
N ILE A 241 5.99 -16.36 5.14
CA ILE A 241 7.27 -16.40 4.44
C ILE A 241 7.09 -15.69 3.10
N PRO A 242 7.69 -14.49 2.93
CA PRO A 242 7.32 -13.59 1.84
C PRO A 242 8.11 -13.87 0.55
N PHE A 243 8.40 -15.14 0.29
CA PHE A 243 9.11 -15.65 -0.88
C PHE A 243 8.81 -17.15 -1.02
N VAL A 244 9.15 -17.73 -2.16
CA VAL A 244 9.09 -19.19 -2.36
C VAL A 244 10.39 -19.78 -1.79
N PRO A 245 10.34 -20.56 -0.69
CA PRO A 245 11.55 -21.15 -0.14
C PRO A 245 12.03 -22.30 -1.03
N GLU A 246 13.31 -22.29 -1.40
CA GLU A 246 13.97 -23.38 -2.11
C GLU A 246 14.76 -24.30 -1.17
N THR A 247 15.10 -23.79 0.01
CA THR A 247 15.90 -24.46 1.05
C THR A 247 15.26 -24.25 2.42
N ALA A 248 15.87 -24.84 3.46
CA ALA A 248 15.49 -24.53 4.82
C ALA A 248 15.77 -23.04 5.11
N ILE A 249 14.91 -22.39 5.89
CA ILE A 249 15.09 -20.99 6.27
C ILE A 249 15.61 -20.90 7.70
N ARG A 250 16.44 -19.90 7.98
CA ARG A 250 16.92 -19.60 9.33
C ARG A 250 16.13 -18.43 9.90
N LEU A 251 15.56 -18.61 11.08
CA LEU A 251 14.89 -17.57 11.83
C LEU A 251 15.70 -17.23 13.06
N ILE A 252 15.87 -15.93 13.32
CA ILE A 252 16.57 -15.44 14.50
C ILE A 252 15.62 -14.57 15.32
N PHE A 253 15.53 -14.86 16.61
CA PHE A 253 14.70 -14.16 17.57
C PHE A 253 15.57 -13.53 18.65
N ASP A 254 15.45 -12.22 18.88
CA ASP A 254 15.96 -11.57 20.09
C ASP A 254 14.90 -11.73 21.19
N VAL A 255 15.18 -12.58 22.17
CA VAL A 255 14.24 -13.00 23.20
C VAL A 255 14.81 -12.81 24.59
N ASP A 256 13.92 -12.53 25.54
CA ASP A 256 14.23 -12.45 26.97
C ASP A 256 13.32 -13.41 27.74
N ALA A 257 13.83 -14.00 28.82
CA ALA A 257 13.05 -14.84 29.70
C ALA A 257 13.01 -14.23 31.10
N LEU A 258 11.82 -14.28 31.73
CA LEU A 258 11.70 -13.80 33.09
C LEU A 258 12.37 -14.80 34.04
N LEU A 259 13.54 -14.42 34.56
CA LEU A 259 14.23 -15.12 35.64
C LEU A 259 14.20 -14.23 36.89
N LEU A 260 13.43 -14.65 37.90
CA LEU A 260 13.26 -13.89 39.12
C LEU A 260 13.33 -14.80 40.36
N GLY A 261 13.79 -14.23 41.49
CA GLY A 261 13.86 -14.92 42.77
C GLY A 261 14.89 -16.05 42.78
N ARG A 262 14.46 -17.27 43.13
CA ARG A 262 15.30 -18.48 43.18
C ARG A 262 15.43 -19.19 41.83
N GLN A 263 14.69 -18.75 40.82
CA GLN A 263 14.74 -19.34 39.50
C GLN A 263 16.04 -18.93 38.81
N ILE A 264 16.93 -19.91 38.63
CA ILE A 264 18.24 -19.71 37.98
C ILE A 264 18.21 -20.05 36.50
N GLU A 265 17.17 -20.77 36.06
CA GLU A 265 16.96 -21.20 34.67
C GLU A 265 15.49 -21.26 34.27
N GLN A 266 15.24 -21.21 32.96
CA GLN A 266 13.94 -21.34 32.31
C GLN A 266 14.13 -22.10 31.01
N THR A 267 13.20 -23.00 30.69
CA THR A 267 13.14 -23.63 29.36
C THR A 267 11.86 -23.17 28.66
N VAL A 268 11.97 -22.85 27.38
CA VAL A 268 10.82 -22.54 26.53
C VAL A 268 10.82 -23.50 25.35
N ALA A 269 9.80 -24.34 25.29
CA ALA A 269 9.57 -25.20 24.14
C ALA A 269 9.00 -24.36 22.99
N VAL A 270 9.55 -24.53 21.80
CA VAL A 270 9.10 -23.87 20.57
C VAL A 270 8.56 -24.93 19.63
N LEU A 271 7.28 -24.79 19.28
CA LEU A 271 6.58 -25.73 18.42
C LEU A 271 6.23 -25.04 17.10
N VAL A 272 6.28 -25.80 16.01
CA VAL A 272 5.81 -25.40 14.68
C VAL A 272 4.75 -26.39 14.23
N ASP A 273 3.55 -25.91 13.92
CA ASP A 273 2.40 -26.75 13.55
C ASP A 273 2.20 -27.94 14.52
N GLY A 274 2.39 -27.69 15.82
CA GLY A 274 2.26 -28.69 16.90
C GLY A 274 3.46 -29.62 17.11
N THR A 275 4.51 -29.53 16.27
CA THR A 275 5.75 -30.31 16.42
C THR A 275 6.79 -29.51 17.18
N ASN A 276 7.40 -30.08 18.22
CA ASN A 276 8.50 -29.43 18.94
C ASN A 276 9.75 -29.36 18.05
N VAL A 277 10.23 -28.14 17.78
CA VAL A 277 11.39 -27.88 16.90
C VAL A 277 12.60 -27.33 17.67
N ALA A 278 12.41 -26.82 18.89
CA ALA A 278 13.51 -26.35 19.73
C ALA A 278 13.14 -26.24 21.21
N GLU A 279 14.16 -26.34 22.06
CA GLU A 279 14.09 -26.07 23.50
C GLU A 279 15.06 -24.94 23.85
N TRP A 280 14.53 -23.73 24.06
CA TRP A 280 15.35 -22.58 24.41
C TRP A 280 15.58 -22.51 25.90
N LYS A 281 16.84 -22.68 26.30
CA LYS A 281 17.27 -22.54 27.70
C LYS A 281 17.77 -21.14 27.98
N PHE A 282 17.36 -20.62 29.13
CA PHE A 282 17.74 -19.32 29.63
C PHE A 282 18.32 -19.49 31.02
N THR A 283 19.35 -18.71 31.33
CA THR A 283 20.02 -18.71 32.65
C THR A 283 20.28 -17.28 33.07
N SER A 284 20.62 -17.05 34.34
CA SER A 284 20.97 -15.71 34.83
C SER A 284 22.10 -15.02 34.04
N LYS A 285 22.98 -15.79 33.39
CA LYS A 285 24.07 -15.28 32.53
C LYS A 285 23.65 -15.05 31.06
N ASN A 286 22.57 -15.68 30.61
CA ASN A 286 22.06 -15.62 29.24
C ASN A 286 20.52 -15.58 29.25
N LYS A 287 19.98 -14.59 29.97
CA LYS A 287 18.53 -14.41 30.13
C LYS A 287 17.90 -13.76 28.89
N ARG A 288 18.68 -12.92 28.20
CA ARG A 288 18.34 -12.31 26.92
C ARG A 288 19.42 -12.62 25.90
N GLY A 289 19.00 -12.93 24.69
CA GLY A 289 19.89 -13.02 23.55
C GLY A 289 19.23 -13.70 22.37
N ASP A 290 19.99 -13.79 21.29
CA ASP A 290 19.48 -14.36 20.06
C ASP A 290 19.25 -15.87 20.22
N ARG A 291 18.15 -16.35 19.65
CA ARG A 291 17.81 -17.76 19.52
C ARG A 291 17.49 -18.05 18.06
N GLU A 292 18.07 -19.14 17.57
CA GLU A 292 17.97 -19.53 16.18
C GLU A 292 17.07 -20.73 16.01
N LEU A 293 16.27 -20.73 14.95
CA LEU A 293 15.49 -21.87 14.49
C LEU A 293 15.78 -22.09 13.02
N ILE A 294 16.09 -23.33 12.66
CA ILE A 294 16.14 -23.75 11.26
C ILE A 294 14.80 -24.42 10.97
N ILE A 295 14.03 -23.87 10.04
CA ILE A 295 12.78 -24.46 9.61
C ILE A 295 13.03 -25.29 8.35
N PRO A 296 12.89 -26.62 8.41
CA PRO A 296 13.17 -27.49 7.27
C PRO A 296 12.24 -27.24 6.07
N LEU A 297 12.79 -27.52 4.89
CA LEU A 297 12.12 -27.72 3.59
C LEU A 297 10.62 -28.06 3.70
N HIS A 298 10.40 -29.27 4.18
CA HIS A 298 9.10 -29.94 4.19
C HIS A 298 8.06 -29.32 5.13
N LEU A 299 8.45 -28.47 6.08
CA LEU A 299 7.51 -27.71 6.92
C LEU A 299 7.06 -26.40 6.26
N LEU A 300 7.78 -25.97 5.21
CA LEU A 300 7.48 -24.76 4.44
C LEU A 300 6.69 -25.06 3.16
N GLN A 301 6.75 -26.30 2.68
CA GLN A 301 6.04 -26.74 1.48
C GLN A 301 4.59 -27.12 1.84
N ARG A 302 3.61 -26.47 1.19
CA ARG A 302 2.19 -26.85 1.23
C ARG A 302 1.67 -27.13 -0.18
N ASP A 303 0.43 -27.62 -0.25
CA ASP A 303 -0.24 -28.21 -1.41
C ASP A 303 0.08 -27.50 -2.74
N GLN A 304 0.39 -28.26 -3.80
CA GLN A 304 0.90 -27.71 -5.08
C GLN A 304 -0.09 -26.76 -5.79
N ASN A 305 -1.35 -26.72 -5.35
CA ASN A 305 -2.40 -25.87 -5.88
C ASN A 305 -2.62 -24.58 -5.05
N ASP A 306 -1.90 -24.37 -3.94
CA ASP A 306 -2.00 -23.15 -3.14
C ASP A 306 -0.90 -22.15 -3.56
N GLU A 307 -1.29 -21.17 -4.35
CA GLU A 307 -0.43 -20.05 -4.76
C GLU A 307 -0.21 -19.01 -3.65
N SER A 308 -0.56 -19.30 -2.39
CA SER A 308 -0.35 -18.36 -1.27
C SER A 308 1.02 -18.54 -0.61
N PRO A 309 1.68 -17.46 -0.16
CA PRO A 309 2.94 -17.58 0.56
C PRO A 309 2.81 -18.43 1.82
N PRO A 310 3.78 -19.33 2.08
CA PRO A 310 3.67 -20.29 3.16
C PRO A 310 3.61 -19.54 4.49
N THR A 311 2.72 -20.00 5.36
CA THR A 311 2.53 -19.40 6.68
C THR A 311 2.86 -20.43 7.74
N ILE A 312 3.84 -20.11 8.59
CA ILE A 312 4.27 -20.96 9.69
C ILE A 312 3.55 -20.53 10.95
N PHE A 313 2.94 -21.48 11.65
CA PHE A 313 2.36 -21.24 12.97
C PHE A 313 3.31 -21.72 14.06
N PHE A 314 3.67 -20.81 14.96
CA PHE A 314 4.52 -21.07 16.11
C PHE A 314 3.70 -21.09 17.40
N GLU A 315 4.09 -21.98 18.32
CA GLU A 315 3.71 -21.90 19.73
C GLU A 315 4.96 -21.84 20.60
N PHE A 316 4.96 -20.92 21.54
CA PHE A 316 5.98 -20.79 22.58
C PHE A 316 5.36 -21.20 23.91
N ARG A 317 5.98 -22.18 24.57
CA ARG A 317 5.51 -22.73 25.84
C ARG A 317 6.61 -22.60 26.89
N PRO A 318 6.62 -21.53 27.70
CA PRO A 318 7.55 -21.43 28.82
C PRO A 318 7.18 -22.46 29.90
N GLU A 319 8.17 -23.15 30.44
CA GLU A 319 7.99 -24.10 31.53
C GLU A 319 7.46 -23.41 32.80
N PHE A 320 7.96 -22.21 33.07
CA PHE A 320 7.52 -21.37 34.17
C PHE A 320 6.98 -20.03 33.67
N PHE A 321 5.88 -19.55 34.26
CA PHE A 321 5.38 -18.21 34.05
C PHE A 321 4.80 -17.71 35.37
N THR A 322 5.14 -16.49 35.74
CA THR A 322 4.72 -15.93 37.03
C THR A 322 4.76 -14.43 36.97
N SER A 323 4.05 -13.78 37.89
CA SER A 323 4.09 -12.33 37.98
C SER A 323 5.36 -11.85 38.66
N PRO A 324 5.98 -10.76 38.15
CA PRO A 324 7.03 -10.05 38.88
C PRO A 324 6.61 -9.66 40.29
N HIS A 325 5.35 -9.25 40.50
CA HIS A 325 4.79 -8.93 41.81
C HIS A 325 4.85 -10.13 42.79
N SER A 326 4.47 -11.33 42.34
CA SER A 326 4.50 -12.55 43.17
C SER A 326 5.90 -12.90 43.66
N LEU A 327 6.94 -12.54 42.91
CA LEU A 327 8.34 -12.83 43.26
C LEU A 327 9.04 -11.67 43.97
N LYS A 328 8.63 -10.44 43.69
CA LYS A 328 9.11 -9.22 44.33
C LYS A 328 7.91 -8.29 44.56
N PRO A 329 7.33 -8.28 45.78
CA PRO A 329 6.09 -7.51 46.07
C PRO A 329 6.16 -5.99 45.85
N SER A 330 7.35 -5.43 45.59
CA SER A 330 7.53 -4.02 45.20
C SER A 330 7.35 -3.77 43.69
N SER A 331 7.22 -4.80 42.87
CA SER A 331 6.79 -4.65 41.48
C SER A 331 5.28 -4.54 41.41
N GLU A 332 4.75 -3.63 40.60
CA GLU A 332 3.30 -3.50 40.37
C GLU A 332 2.79 -4.42 39.25
N ASP A 333 3.69 -5.12 38.54
CA ASP A 333 3.32 -5.99 37.41
C ASP A 333 2.82 -7.35 37.91
N THR A 334 1.51 -7.55 37.77
CA THR A 334 0.80 -8.77 38.19
C THR A 334 0.60 -9.78 37.05
N ARG A 335 1.11 -9.48 35.85
CA ARG A 335 0.93 -10.34 34.67
C ARG A 335 1.79 -11.59 34.76
N PRO A 336 1.30 -12.78 34.36
CA PRO A 336 2.07 -14.01 34.35
C PRO A 336 3.04 -14.05 33.16
N LEU A 337 4.28 -13.59 33.34
CA LEU A 337 5.25 -13.47 32.26
C LEU A 337 6.20 -14.68 32.22
N GLY A 338 6.55 -15.13 31.01
CA GLY A 338 7.48 -16.27 30.80
C GLY A 338 8.54 -16.03 29.73
N LEU A 339 8.16 -15.46 28.59
CA LEU A 339 9.03 -15.16 27.45
C LEU A 339 8.66 -13.78 26.89
N ALA A 340 9.66 -12.99 26.49
CA ALA A 340 9.50 -11.81 25.66
C ALA A 340 10.10 -12.03 24.29
N ILE A 341 9.44 -11.51 23.26
CA ILE A 341 10.06 -11.31 21.93
C ILE A 341 10.33 -9.81 21.77
N HIS A 342 11.58 -9.46 21.49
CA HIS A 342 11.98 -8.09 21.16
C HIS A 342 12.01 -7.86 19.66
N LYS A 343 12.57 -8.81 18.91
CA LYS A 343 12.75 -8.73 17.45
C LYS A 343 12.79 -10.12 16.83
N LEU A 344 12.51 -10.18 15.54
CA LEU A 344 12.59 -11.36 14.69
C LEU A 344 13.22 -10.94 13.35
N LYS A 345 13.99 -11.83 12.73
CA LYS A 345 14.37 -11.74 11.31
C LYS A 345 14.43 -13.12 10.66
N ILE A 346 14.25 -13.13 9.35
CA ILE A 346 14.42 -14.26 8.45
C ILE A 346 15.78 -14.08 7.76
N GLU A 347 16.62 -15.11 7.81
CA GLU A 347 17.84 -15.23 7.03
C GLU A 347 17.65 -16.34 6.00
N VAL A 348 17.95 -15.99 4.76
CA VAL A 348 18.06 -16.92 3.62
C VAL A 348 19.55 -17.10 3.35
N GLU A 349 19.97 -18.35 3.18
CA GLU A 349 21.36 -18.71 2.84
C GLU A 349 21.73 -18.34 1.40
#